data_AF-A0A922XBX7-F1
#
_entry.id   AF-A0A922XBX7-F1
#
_cell.length_a   1.000
_cell.length_b   1.000
_cell.length_c   1.000
_cell.angle_alpha   90.00
_cell.angle_beta   90.00
_cell.angle_gamma   90.00
#
_symmetry.space_group_name_H-M   'P 1'
#
loop_
_entity.id
_entity.type
_entity.pdbx_description
1 polymer ?
#
loop_
_entity_poly.entity_id
_entity_poly.type
_entity_poly.pdbx_seq_one_letter_code
_entity_poly.pdbx_strand_id
1 'polypeptide(L)' 'PKGVPVATFAIGEAGAANAALTAVAIIAAGDDALADKLEQFRRDQTAAAQAMTLPV' A
#
# COMPACT_ATOMS: atom_id res chain seq x y z
N PRO A 1 19.31 -9.36 -13.59
CA PRO A 1 20.42 -10.34 -13.42
C PRO A 1 20.36 -10.97 -12.02
N LYS A 2 20.86 -12.19 -11.85
CA LYS A 2 20.91 -12.84 -10.53
C LYS A 2 21.85 -12.06 -9.60
N GLY A 3 21.44 -11.81 -8.36
CA GLY A 3 22.30 -11.27 -7.28
C GLY A 3 21.88 -9.92 -6.69
N VAL A 4 21.09 -9.12 -7.42
CA VAL A 4 20.59 -7.83 -6.92
C VAL A 4 19.07 -7.78 -7.06
N PRO A 5 18.31 -7.96 -5.96
CA PRO A 5 16.85 -7.90 -6.02
C PRO A 5 16.38 -6.45 -6.17
N VAL A 6 15.33 -6.25 -6.96
CA VAL A 6 14.63 -4.96 -7.10
C VAL A 6 13.15 -5.25 -6.97
N ALA A 7 12.47 -4.57 -6.03
CA ALA A 7 11.03 -4.61 -5.92
C ALA A 7 10.43 -3.70 -7.01
N THR A 8 9.78 -4.30 -8.00
CA THR A 8 9.20 -3.57 -9.14
C THR A 8 7.71 -3.29 -8.88
N PHE A 9 7.28 -2.08 -9.24
CA PHE A 9 5.89 -1.63 -9.12
C PHE A 9 5.34 -1.20 -10.48
N ALA A 10 4.04 -0.89 -10.53
CA ALA A 10 3.38 -0.43 -11.75
C ALA A 10 4.04 0.84 -12.33
N ILE A 11 3.78 1.15 -13.59
CA ILE A 11 4.25 2.40 -14.21
C ILE A 11 3.38 3.57 -13.72
N GLY A 12 4.00 4.71 -13.47
CA GLY A 12 3.29 5.97 -13.13
C GLY A 12 2.88 6.09 -11.66
N GLU A 13 1.89 6.93 -11.40
CA GLU A 13 1.49 7.35 -10.05
C GLU A 13 1.05 6.18 -9.16
N ALA A 14 0.31 5.22 -9.72
CA ALA A 14 -0.09 4.02 -9.00
C ALA A 14 1.12 3.21 -8.51
N GLY A 15 2.19 3.16 -9.31
CA GLY A 15 3.45 2.52 -8.93
C GLY A 15 4.16 3.25 -7.80
N ALA A 16 4.25 4.58 -7.90
CA ALA A 16 4.86 5.41 -6.86
C ALA A 16 4.13 5.28 -5.52
N ALA A 17 2.79 5.28 -5.54
CA ALA A 17 1.97 5.07 -4.34
C ALA A 17 2.21 3.68 -3.74
N ASN A 18 2.21 2.62 -4.55
CA ASN A 18 2.42 1.25 -4.09
C ASN A 18 3.85 1.01 -3.58
N ALA A 19 4.85 1.68 -4.16
CA ALA A 19 6.22 1.64 -3.67
C ALA A 19 6.33 2.26 -2.27
N ALA A 20 5.69 3.42 -2.05
CA ALA A 20 5.64 4.06 -0.74
C ALA A 20 4.91 3.19 0.30
N LEU A 21 3.75 2.63 -0.03
CA LEU A 21 3.01 1.73 0.87
C LEU A 21 3.80 0.47 1.21
N THR A 22 4.59 -0.05 0.27
CA THR A 22 5.47 -1.21 0.51
C THR A 22 6.62 -0.84 1.44
N ALA A 23 7.24 0.33 1.26
CA ALA A 23 8.26 0.82 2.18
C ALA A 23 7.71 1.00 3.60
N VAL A 24 6.50 1.57 3.74
CA VAL A 24 5.80 1.67 5.02
C VAL A 24 5.57 0.29 5.64
N ALA A 25 5.15 -0.70 4.85
CA ALA A 25 4.94 -2.07 5.34
C ALA A 25 6.24 -2.73 5.83
N ILE A 26 7.37 -2.46 5.19
CA ILE A 26 8.69 -2.96 5.63
C ILE A 26 9.06 -2.35 6.98
N ILE A 27 8.87 -1.03 7.16
CA ILE A 27 9.20 -0.33 8.41
C ILE A 27 8.25 -0.76 9.54
N ALA A 28 6.95 -0.90 9.24
CA ALA A 28 5.93 -1.30 10.20
C ALA A 28 6.17 -2.68 10.82
N ALA A 29 6.96 -3.54 10.18
CA ALA A 29 7.35 -4.83 10.76
C ALA A 29 8.14 -4.71 12.08
N GLY A 30 8.69 -3.53 12.39
CA GLY A 30 9.34 -3.23 13.67
C GLY A 30 8.79 -2.00 14.38
N ASP A 31 7.64 -1.47 13.94
CA ASP A 31 7.00 -0.27 14.50
C ASP A 31 5.48 -0.49 14.58
N ASP A 32 5.01 -0.85 15.79
CA ASP A 32 3.61 -1.16 16.05
C ASP A 32 2.68 0.04 15.77
N ALA A 33 3.14 1.26 16.07
CA ALA A 33 2.34 2.46 15.82
C ALA A 33 2.17 2.73 14.32
N LEU A 34 3.17 2.38 13.51
CA LEU A 34 3.07 2.44 12.06
C LEU A 34 2.24 1.27 11.50
N ALA A 35 2.32 0.09 12.10
CA ALA A 35 1.50 -1.06 11.74
C ALA A 35 0.00 -0.76 11.90
N ASP A 36 -0.39 -0.17 13.03
CA ASP A 36 -1.77 0.25 13.29
C ASP A 36 -2.26 1.26 12.26
N LYS A 37 -1.41 2.25 11.89
CA LYS A 37 -1.73 3.24 10.85
C LYS A 37 -1.91 2.60 9.48
N LEU A 38 -1.04 1.64 9.12
CA LEU A 38 -1.14 0.92 7.85
C LEU A 38 -2.40 0.05 7.79
N GLU A 39 -2.78 -0.57 8.92
CA GLU A 39 -4.02 -1.32 9.02
C GLU A 39 -5.24 -0.41 8.86
N GLN A 40 -5.25 0.74 9.55
CA GLN A 40 -6.32 1.72 9.43
C GLN A 40 -6.48 2.20 7.98
N PHE A 41 -5.37 2.55 7.31
CA PHE A 41 -5.39 2.93 5.90
C PHE A 41 -6.05 1.86 5.02
N ARG A 42 -5.76 0.57 5.23
CA ARG A 42 -6.37 -0.53 4.47
C ARG A 42 -7.87 -0.69 4.77
N ARG A 43 -8.29 -0.49 6.01
CA ARG A 43 -9.71 -0.49 6.40
C ARG A 43 -10.46 0.65 5.72
N ASP A 44 -9.89 1.84 5.70
CA ASP A 44 -10.48 3.02 5.05
C ASP A 44 -10.64 2.81 3.54
N GLN A 45 -9.62 2.26 2.86
CA GLN A 45 -9.70 1.92 1.44
C GLN A 45 -10.79 0.87 1.15
N THR A 46 -10.96 -0.11 2.04
CA THR A 46 -12.02 -1.12 1.91
C THR A 46 -13.40 -0.50 2.07
N ALA A 47 -13.58 0.35 3.08
CA ALA A 47 -14.83 1.07 3.31
C ALA A 47 -15.18 1.98 2.13
N ALA A 48 -14.19 2.68 1.57
CA ALA A 48 -14.35 3.52 0.39
C ALA A 48 -14.83 2.71 -0.82
N ALA A 49 -14.24 1.53 -1.06
CA ALA A 49 -14.67 0.64 -2.14
C ALA A 49 -16.09 0.11 -1.94
N GLN A 50 -16.45 -0.27 -0.71
CA GLN A 50 -17.80 -0.75 -0.36
C GLN A 50 -18.87 0.35 -0.51
N ALA A 51 -18.50 1.61 -0.32
CA ALA A 51 -19.39 2.75 -0.47
C ALA A 51 -19.61 3.18 -1.93
N MET A 52 -18.90 2.59 -2.91
CA MET A 52 -19.06 2.93 -4.32
C MET A 52 -20.42 2.49 -4.85
N THR A 53 -21.14 3.40 -5.49
CA THR A 53 -22.38 3.11 -6.22
C THR A 53 -22.11 3.08 -7.72
N LEU A 54 -22.74 2.13 -8.42
CA LEU A 54 -22.63 2.04 -9.87
C LEU A 54 -23.36 3.23 -10.53
N PRO A 55 -22.77 3.85 -11.58
CA PRO A 55 -23.50 4.80 -12.41
C PRO A 55 -24.64 4.08 -13.14
N VAL A 56 -25.77 4.77 -13.27
CA VAL A 56 -26.94 4.31 -14.03
C VAL A 56 -26.70 4.37 -15.54
#